data_AF-A0A1C5GQ58-F1
#
_entry.id   AF-A0A1C5GQ58-F1
#
_cell.length_a   1.000
_cell.length_b   1.000
_cell.length_c   1.000
_cell.angle_alpha   90.00
_cell.angle_beta   90.00
_cell.angle_gamma   90.00
#
_symmetry.space_group_name_H-M   'P 1'
#
loop_
_entity.id
_entity.type
_entity.pdbx_description
1 polymer ?
#
loop_
_entity_poly.entity_id
_entity_poly.type
_entity_poly.pdbx_seq_one_letter_code
_entity_poly.pdbx_strand_id
1 'polypeptide(L)'
;MPADQAQLWQLLHSLDDPKHLEFPANYDHRRARARFNQLVERLDRDFGCHCDVDREAQDASFHGHIDIPAAATATGERLVTVNWVRR
;
A
#
# COMPACT_ATOMS: atom_id res chain seq x y z
N MET A 1 31.74 -19.89 5.01
CA MET A 1 30.95 -21.11 4.72
C MET A 1 29.67 -20.66 4.05
N PRO A 2 29.39 -21.03 2.79
CA PRO A 2 28.05 -20.84 2.26
C PRO A 2 27.13 -21.69 3.14
N ALA A 3 26.07 -21.10 3.70
CA ALA A 3 25.00 -21.92 4.28
C ALA A 3 24.64 -22.98 3.25
N ASP A 4 24.54 -24.24 3.66
CA ASP A 4 24.11 -25.31 2.76
C ASP A 4 22.82 -24.85 2.10
N GLN A 5 22.85 -24.72 0.77
CA GLN A 5 21.76 -24.14 0.00
C GLN A 5 20.43 -24.84 0.33
N ALA A 6 20.48 -26.14 0.62
CA ALA A 6 19.32 -26.92 1.06
C ALA A 6 18.76 -26.46 2.42
N GLN A 7 19.62 -26.19 3.40
CA GLN A 7 19.21 -25.65 4.70
C GLN A 7 18.64 -24.24 4.58
N LEU A 8 19.22 -23.40 3.71
CA LEU A 8 18.68 -22.07 3.45
C LEU A 8 17.27 -22.15 2.86
N TRP A 9 17.05 -23.02 1.86
CA TRP A 9 15.73 -23.22 1.27
C TRP A 9 14.71 -23.77 2.25
N GLN A 10 15.10 -24.72 3.11
CA GLN A 10 14.21 -25.22 4.17
C GLN A 10 13.83 -24.15 5.18
N LEU A 11 14.78 -23.27 5.54
CA LEU A 11 14.51 -22.15 6.43
C LEU A 11 13.55 -21.14 5.79
N LEU A 12 13.74 -20.81 4.51
CA LEU A 12 12.81 -19.90 3.82
C LEU A 12 11.40 -20.49 3.77
N HIS A 13 11.26 -21.78 3.46
CA HIS A 13 9.96 -22.46 3.45
C HIS A 13 9.31 -22.60 4.83
N SER A 14 10.09 -22.71 5.91
CA SER A 14 9.52 -22.75 7.26
C SER A 14 9.02 -21.38 7.74
N LEU A 15 9.51 -20.30 7.11
CA LEU A 15 9.11 -18.93 7.37
C LEU A 15 7.98 -18.46 6.43
N ASP A 16 7.68 -19.21 5.36
CA ASP A 16 6.53 -18.93 4.50
C ASP A 16 5.23 -19.09 5.29
N ASP A 17 4.28 -18.17 5.10
CA ASP A 17 2.90 -18.32 5.56
C ASP A 17 2.02 -18.74 4.37
N PRO A 18 1.84 -20.05 4.13
CA PRO A 18 1.12 -20.55 2.96
C PRO A 18 -0.38 -20.21 3.00
N LYS A 19 -0.92 -19.77 4.14
CA LYS A 19 -2.33 -19.42 4.29
C LYS A 19 -2.62 -17.95 4.00
N HIS A 20 -1.58 -17.10 4.02
CA HIS A 20 -1.70 -15.65 4.00
C HIS A 20 -0.76 -15.05 2.95
N LEU A 21 -0.87 -15.55 1.71
CA LEU A 21 0.01 -15.19 0.60
C LEU A 21 -0.14 -13.72 0.17
N GLU A 22 -1.37 -13.20 0.19
CA GLU A 22 -1.72 -11.87 -0.34
C GLU A 22 -1.74 -10.77 0.74
N PHE A 23 -2.13 -11.14 1.96
CA PHE A 23 -2.29 -10.24 3.11
C PHE A 23 -2.04 -11.00 4.42
N PRO A 24 -1.52 -10.33 5.47
CA PRO A 24 -1.29 -10.95 6.79
C PRO A 24 -2.54 -11.58 7.42
N ALA A 25 -2.36 -12.56 8.31
CA ALA A 25 -3.45 -13.31 8.96
C ALA A 25 -4.55 -12.45 9.63
N ASN A 26 -4.18 -11.28 10.16
CA ASN A 26 -5.09 -10.38 10.85
C ASN A 26 -5.38 -9.11 10.04
N TYR A 27 -5.21 -9.18 8.72
CA TYR A 27 -5.41 -8.04 7.85
C TYR A 27 -6.90 -7.76 7.65
N ASP A 28 -7.32 -6.56 8.04
CA ASP A 28 -8.70 -6.09 7.90
C ASP A 28 -8.81 -5.14 6.72
N HIS A 29 -9.28 -5.67 5.59
CA HIS A 29 -9.50 -4.91 4.36
C HIS A 29 -10.41 -3.70 4.57
N ARG A 30 -11.46 -3.82 5.39
CA ARG A 30 -12.42 -2.72 5.61
C ARG A 30 -11.76 -1.61 6.40
N ARG A 31 -11.06 -1.95 7.47
CA ARG A 31 -10.33 -0.97 8.29
C ARG A 31 -9.22 -0.28 7.50
N ALA A 32 -8.50 -1.02 6.67
CA ALA A 32 -7.43 -0.48 5.87
C ALA A 32 -7.97 0.44 4.76
N ARG A 33 -9.08 0.08 4.12
CA ARG A 33 -9.80 0.95 3.18
C ARG A 33 -10.36 2.21 3.83
N ALA A 34 -10.90 2.12 5.03
CA ALA A 34 -11.38 3.28 5.78
C ALA A 34 -10.25 4.28 6.07
N ARG A 35 -9.06 3.79 6.47
CA ARG A 35 -7.88 4.64 6.67
C ARG A 35 -7.41 5.29 5.37
N PHE A 36 -7.45 4.57 4.25
CA PHE A 36 -7.12 5.14 2.94
C PHE A 36 -8.07 6.27 2.56
N ASN A 37 -9.39 6.10 2.75
CA ASN A 37 -10.36 7.16 2.50
C ASN A 37 -10.13 8.39 3.40
N GLN A 38 -9.81 8.19 4.68
CA GLN A 38 -9.46 9.29 5.59
C GLN A 38 -8.21 10.07 5.13
N LEU A 39 -7.23 9.38 4.54
CA LEU A 39 -6.05 10.02 3.95
C LEU A 39 -6.45 10.89 2.75
N VAL A 40 -7.27 10.37 1.84
CA VAL A 40 -7.78 11.12 0.68
C VAL A 40 -8.52 12.37 1.13
N GLU A 41 -9.47 12.25 2.06
CA GLU A 41 -10.24 13.39 2.57
C GLU A 41 -9.33 14.47 3.19
N ARG A 42 -8.27 14.03 3.87
CA ARG A 42 -7.29 14.96 4.43
C ARG A 42 -6.49 15.67 3.33
N LEU A 43 -6.03 14.93 2.31
CA LEU A 43 -5.30 15.52 1.19
C LEU A 43 -6.19 16.50 0.42
N ASP A 44 -7.45 16.17 0.17
CA ASP A 44 -8.38 17.06 -0.50
C ASP A 44 -8.52 18.40 0.22
N ARG A 45 -8.62 18.37 1.55
CA ARG A 45 -8.67 19.56 2.39
C ARG A 45 -7.35 20.33 2.42
N ASP A 46 -6.23 19.61 2.56
CA ASP A 46 -4.90 20.23 2.71
C ASP A 46 -4.45 20.90 1.39
N PHE A 47 -4.83 20.35 0.24
CA PHE A 47 -4.54 20.90 -1.09
C PHE A 47 -5.67 21.75 -1.68
N GLY A 48 -6.85 21.77 -1.05
CA GLY A 48 -8.00 22.56 -1.48
C GLY A 48 -8.58 22.13 -2.83
N CYS A 49 -8.37 20.87 -3.23
CA CYS A 49 -8.84 20.30 -4.49
C CYS A 49 -9.31 18.86 -4.30
N HIS A 50 -10.10 18.33 -5.23
CA HIS A 50 -10.36 16.90 -5.25
C HIS A 50 -9.17 16.17 -5.89
N CYS A 51 -8.47 15.34 -5.13
CA CYS A 51 -7.42 14.47 -5.65
C CYS A 51 -8.04 13.38 -6.52
N ASP A 52 -7.34 13.00 -7.59
CA ASP A 52 -7.75 11.83 -8.36
C ASP A 52 -7.28 10.57 -7.62
N VAL A 53 -8.16 9.57 -7.53
CA VAL A 53 -7.91 8.40 -6.68
C VAL A 53 -8.33 7.14 -7.42
N ASP A 54 -7.32 6.37 -7.80
CA ASP A 54 -7.53 5.00 -8.27
C ASP A 54 -7.80 4.10 -7.07
N ARG A 55 -8.99 3.51 -7.08
CA ARG A 55 -9.57 2.70 -6.02
C ARG A 55 -9.70 1.23 -6.40
N GLU A 56 -9.31 0.85 -7.62
CA GLU A 56 -9.51 -0.46 -8.21
C GLU A 56 -8.44 -1.49 -7.86
N ALA A 57 -7.50 -1.12 -6.99
CA ALA A 57 -6.54 -2.04 -6.39
C ALA A 57 -7.25 -3.15 -5.57
N GLN A 58 -7.42 -4.31 -6.18
CA GLN A 58 -7.99 -5.51 -5.56
C GLN A 58 -6.93 -6.57 -5.25
N ASP A 59 -5.78 -6.51 -5.92
CA ASP A 59 -4.75 -7.54 -5.83
C ASP A 59 -3.61 -7.12 -4.89
N ALA A 60 -3.50 -7.89 -3.81
CA ALA A 60 -2.51 -7.78 -2.75
C ALA A 60 -2.53 -6.46 -1.96
N SER A 61 -1.55 -6.33 -1.06
CA SER A 61 -1.28 -5.27 -0.08
C SER A 61 -1.21 -3.82 -0.63
N PHE A 62 -1.82 -3.52 -1.77
CA PHE A 62 -1.91 -2.23 -2.43
C PHE A 62 -3.33 -1.69 -2.31
N HIS A 63 -3.47 -0.45 -1.83
CA HIS A 63 -4.78 0.15 -1.58
C HIS A 63 -5.29 1.09 -2.67
N GLY A 64 -4.38 1.54 -3.53
CA GLY A 64 -4.66 2.52 -4.53
C GLY A 64 -3.59 3.60 -4.61
N HIS A 65 -3.83 4.47 -5.57
CA HIS A 65 -2.97 5.57 -5.94
C HIS A 65 -3.72 6.88 -5.73
N ILE A 66 -3.04 7.88 -5.16
CA ILE A 66 -3.58 9.23 -5.00
C ILE A 66 -2.74 10.19 -5.82
N ASP A 67 -3.42 10.90 -6.70
CA ASP A 67 -2.89 11.89 -7.61
C ASP A 67 -3.28 13.29 -7.18
N ILE A 68 -2.26 14.08 -6.82
CA ILE A 68 -2.43 15.47 -6.44
C ILE A 68 -2.03 16.34 -7.64
N PRO A 69 -2.95 17.15 -8.18
CA PRO A 69 -2.67 17.99 -9.34
C PRO A 69 -1.52 18.97 -9.06
N ALA A 70 -0.63 19.14 -10.04
CA ALA A 70 0.45 20.12 -10.00
C ALA A 70 -0.01 21.52 -9.58
N ALA A 71 -1.17 21.95 -10.10
CA ALA A 71 -1.79 23.24 -9.82
C ALA A 71 -2.16 23.45 -8.33
N ALA A 72 -2.33 22.38 -7.56
CA ALA A 72 -2.64 22.44 -6.14
C ALA A 72 -1.37 22.46 -5.26
N THR A 73 -0.21 22.15 -5.84
CA THR A 73 1.05 22.08 -5.10
C THR A 73 1.84 23.39 -5.19
N ALA A 74 2.55 23.75 -4.11
CA ALA A 74 3.41 24.93 -4.12
C ALA A 74 4.62 24.79 -5.08
N THR A 75 5.03 23.57 -5.40
CA THR A 75 6.12 23.28 -6.34
C THR A 75 5.68 23.33 -7.80
N GLY A 76 4.37 23.28 -8.07
CA GLY A 76 3.84 23.14 -9.44
C GLY A 76 4.09 21.76 -10.04
N GLU A 77 4.37 20.74 -9.22
CA GLU A 77 4.65 19.37 -9.66
C GLU A 77 3.56 18.41 -9.20
N ARG A 78 3.25 17.39 -10.02
CA ARG A 78 2.31 16.34 -9.64
C ARG A 78 2.92 15.49 -8.52
N LEU A 79 2.17 15.30 -7.43
CA LEU A 79 2.56 14.37 -6.37
C LEU A 79 1.76 13.06 -6.49
N VAL A 80 2.49 11.96 -6.39
CA VAL A 80 1.98 10.59 -6.47
C VAL A 80 2.23 9.90 -5.13
N THR A 81 1.16 9.48 -4.46
CA THR A 81 1.27 8.65 -3.25
C THR A 81 0.69 7.26 -3.49
N VAL A 82 1.51 6.24 -3.22
CA VAL A 82 1.11 4.82 -3.23
C VAL A 82 1.05 4.29 -1.80
N ASN A 83 -0.06 3.64 -1.43
CA ASN A 83 -0.22 3.08 -0.09
C ASN A 83 -0.10 1.55 -0.10
N TRP A 84 0.94 1.06 0.59
CA TRP A 84 1.23 -0.35 0.78
C TRP A 84 0.93 -0.77 2.22
N VAL A 85 0.41 -1.98 2.39
CA VAL A 85 0.35 -2.66 3.69
C VAL A 85 1.76 -3.10 4.05
N ARG A 86 2.27 -2.63 5.18
CA ARG A 86 3.49 -3.22 5.75
C ARG A 86 3.17 -4.64 6.22
N ARG A 87 3.89 -5.62 5.67
CA ARG A 87 4.01 -6.97 6.23
C ARG A 87 4.81 -6.93 7.53
#